data_AF-A0A2D9Y583-F1
#
_entry.id   AF-A0A2D9Y583-F1
#
_cell.length_a   1.000
_cell.length_b   1.000
_cell.length_c   1.000
_cell.angle_alpha   90.00
_cell.angle_beta   90.00
_cell.angle_gamma   90.00
#
_symmetry.space_group_name_H-M   'P 1'
#
loop_
_entity.id
_entity.type
_entity.pdbx_description
1 polymer ?
#
loop_
_entity_poly.entity_id
_entity_poly.type
_entity_poly.pdbx_seq_one_letter_code
_entity_poly.pdbx_strand_id
1 'polypeptide(L)' 'MNIIHIILAIIFPPLPVALKYGVTKVFWINLILTLIFYIPGLIHAFVVLAKK' A
#
# COMPACT_ATOMS: atom_id res chain seq x y z
N MET A 1 -11.12 5.03 3.92
CA MET A 1 -9.70 5.28 4.25
C MET A 1 -9.66 6.12 5.50
N ASN A 2 -9.03 5.64 6.57
CA ASN A 2 -8.83 6.44 7.79
C ASN A 2 -7.49 7.19 7.69
N ILE A 3 -7.36 8.33 8.36
CA ILE A 3 -6.11 9.13 8.41
C ILE A 3 -4.88 8.29 8.78
N ILE A 4 -5.04 7.33 9.69
CA ILE A 4 -3.99 6.40 10.11
C ILE A 4 -3.42 5.61 8.92
N HIS A 5 -4.30 5.14 8.02
CA HIS A 5 -3.87 4.37 6.85
C HIS A 5 -3.12 5.23 5.82
N ILE A 6 -3.45 6.52 5.72
CA ILE A 6 -2.76 7.46 4.83
C ILE A 6 -1.35 7.73 5.34
N ILE A 7 -1.21 7.99 6.65
CA ILE A 7 0.09 8.19 7.28
C ILE A 7 0.95 6.92 7.14
N LEU A 8 0.38 5.75 7.39
CA LEU A 8 1.07 4.47 7.21
C LEU A 8 1.46 4.23 5.75
N ALA A 9 0.65 4.63 4.77
CA ALA A 9 0.96 4.45 3.35
C ALA A 9 2.17 5.27 2.91
N ILE A 10 2.36 6.45 3.51
CA ILE A 10 3.52 7.31 3.24
C ILE A 10 4.78 6.74 3.90
N ILE A 11 4.70 6.27 5.15
CA ILE A 11 5.89 5.72 5.83
C ILE A 11 6.29 4.37 5.23
N PHE A 12 5.31 3.49 5.01
CA PHE A 12 5.51 2.16 4.44
C PHE A 12 4.27 1.73 3.65
N PRO A 13 4.23 1.98 2.33
CA PRO A 13 3.08 1.66 1.46
C PRO A 13 2.50 0.24 1.63
N PRO A 14 3.30 -0.82 1.85
CA PRO A 14 2.80 -2.18 2.01
C PRO A 14 2.04 -2.43 3.33
N LEU A 15 2.32 -1.65 4.39
CA LEU A 15 1.74 -1.85 5.73
C LEU A 15 0.21 -1.69 5.74
N PRO A 16 -0.36 -0.57 5.28
CA PRO A 16 -1.81 -0.40 5.28
C PRO A 16 -2.50 -1.27 4.22
N VAL A 17 -1.79 -1.66 3.15
CA VAL A 17 -2.29 -2.64 2.18
C VAL A 17 -2.43 -4.02 2.82
N ALA A 18 -1.43 -4.46 3.59
CA ALA A 18 -1.48 -5.71 4.35
C ALA A 18 -2.59 -5.71 5.41
N LEU A 19 -2.80 -4.59 6.10
CA LEU A 19 -3.86 -4.46 7.11
C LEU A 19 -5.26 -4.54 6.49
N LYS A 20 -5.44 -4.03 5.27
CA LYS A 20 -6.75 -3.98 4.61
C LYS A 20 -7.07 -5.22 3.78
N TYR A 21 -6.09 -5.79 3.09
CA TYR A 21 -6.26 -6.91 2.15
C TYR A 21 -5.55 -8.20 2.58
N GLY A 22 -4.89 -8.21 3.74
CA GLY A 22 -4.05 -9.31 4.20
C GLY A 22 -2.76 -9.46 3.36
N VAL A 23 -2.03 -10.54 3.62
CA VAL A 23 -0.83 -10.92 2.84
C VAL A 23 -1.25 -11.66 1.57
N THR A 24 -1.90 -10.95 0.65
CA THR A 24 -2.33 -11.47 -0.66
C THR A 24 -1.43 -10.97 -1.79
N LYS A 25 -1.71 -11.39 -3.04
CA LYS A 25 -0.98 -10.92 -4.23
C LYS A 25 -0.85 -9.39 -4.32
N VAL A 26 -1.85 -8.65 -3.83
CA VAL A 26 -1.85 -7.18 -3.81
C VAL A 26 -0.74 -6.64 -2.89
N PHE A 27 -0.54 -7.25 -1.72
CA PHE A 27 0.57 -6.91 -0.82
C PHE A 27 1.93 -7.16 -1.49
N TRP A 28 2.11 -8.32 -2.11
CA TRP A 28 3.36 -8.68 -2.77
C TRP A 28 3.69 -7.78 -3.96
N ILE A 29 2.69 -7.43 -4.78
CA ILE A 29 2.86 -6.47 -5.88
C ILE A 29 3.27 -5.11 -5.31
N ASN A 30 2.59 -4.64 -4.26
CA ASN A 30 2.91 -3.36 -3.64
C ASN A 30 4.32 -3.36 -3.02
N LEU A 31 4.72 -4.44 -2.37
CA LEU A 31 6.07 -4.62 -1.81
C LEU A 31 7.15 -4.58 -2.89
N ILE A 32 6.97 -5.34 -3.98
CA ILE A 32 7.92 -5.35 -5.12
C ILE A 32 7.99 -3.97 -5.76
N LEU A 33 6.85 -3.31 -5.99
CA LEU A 33 6.82 -1.96 -6.52
C LEU A 33 7.58 -1.00 -5.61
N THR A 34 7.35 -1.05 -4.29
CA THR A 34 8.01 -0.18 -3.31
C THR A 34 9.53 -0.40 -3.29
N LEU A 35 9.99 -1.63 -3.51
CA LEU A 35 11.42 -1.99 -3.55
C LEU A 35 12.13 -1.54 -4.84
N ILE A 36 11.45 -1.58 -6.00
CA ILE A 36 12.06 -1.18 -7.28
C ILE A 36 11.91 0.34 -7.50
N PHE A 37 10.73 0.89 -7.17
CA PHE A 37 10.41 2.30 -7.29
C PHE A 37 9.36 2.70 -6.24
N TYR A 38 9.78 3.47 -5.22
CA TYR A 38 8.90 3.87 -4.13
C TYR A 38 7.63 4.62 -4.59
N ILE A 39 7.73 5.50 -5.60
CA ILE A 39 6.60 6.30 -6.12
C ILE A 39 5.44 5.44 -6.65
N PRO A 40 5.65 4.49 -7.60
CA PRO A 40 4.57 3.63 -8.05
C PRO A 40 4.03 2.72 -6.93
N GLY A 41 4.84 2.30 -5.96
CA GLY A 41 4.37 1.60 -4.76
C GLY A 41 3.38 2.44 -3.95
N LEU A 42 3.70 3.71 -3.75
CA LEU A 42 2.83 4.68 -3.08
C LEU A 42 1.50 4.88 -3.84
N ILE A 43 1.56 5.13 -5.15
CA ILE A 43 0.36 5.27 -6.00
C ILE A 43 -0.51 4.01 -5.93
N HIS A 44 0.11 2.83 -6.09
CA HIS A 44 -0.61 1.57 -6.02
C HIS A 44 -1.25 1.36 -4.65
N ALA A 45 -0.57 1.73 -3.56
CA ALA A 45 -1.13 1.63 -2.21
C ALA A 45 -2.36 2.55 -2.07
N PHE A 46 -2.27 3.81 -2.51
CA PHE A 46 -3.41 4.74 -2.48
C PHE A 46 -4.59 4.24 -3.32
N VAL A 47 -4.36 3.73 -4.53
CA VAL A 47 -5.41 3.18 -5.40
C VAL A 47 -6.11 1.99 -4.73
N VAL A 48 -5.32 1.08 -4.14
CA VAL A 48 -5.81 -0.09 -3.44
C VAL A 48 -6.58 0.32 -2.17
N LEU A 49 -6.08 1.29 -1.42
CA LEU A 49 -6.76 1.80 -0.23
C LEU A 49 -8.05 2.55 -0.54
N ALA A 50 -8.09 3.27 -1.67
CA ALA A 50 -9.24 4.03 -2.15
C ALA A 50 -10.34 3.14 -2.74
N LYS A 51 -9.97 2.01 -3.36
CA LYS A 51 -10.94 0.96 -3.69
C LYS A 51 -11.55 0.44 -2.40
N LYS A 52 -12.88 0.45 -2.29
CA LYS A 52 -13.62 0.13 -1.06
C LYS A 52 -13.13 -1.17 -0.42
#